data_AF-A0A3M1ZXF3-F1
#
_entry.id   AF-A0A3M1ZXF3-F1
#
_cell.length_a   1.000
_cell.length_b   1.000
_cell.length_c   1.000
_cell.angle_alpha   90.00
_cell.angle_beta   90.00
_cell.angle_gamma   90.00
#
_symmetry.space_group_name_H-M   'P 1'
#
loop_
_entity.id
_entity.type
_entity.pdbx_description
1 polymer ?
#
loop_
_entity_poly.entity_id
_entity_poly.type
_entity_poly.pdbx_seq_one_letter_code
_entity_poly.pdbx_strand_id
1 'polypeptide(L)'
;MGVVSLYAVPAAVIWGLYVGLRVRAARRDEAVRREFEEAGLSEPPTLHPKIDHAKCLGCGSCVAACPEHPGHRVLGIIGGKSHLVGPADCIGHGACARACPVGAITLVFGTERRGVDLPVVGPDFQTNVPGLFVAGELGGMGLIRNAVEQGKRAVENIAALPGMRAGEGLDLVIVGAGPAGLAASLAARAKGLRFVTVEQESLGGTIAHYPRGKLVMTSPFSLPGAGRFTRREVSKEELLEFWEQVVRRSGLSIRFGETVTDVRRVAEGLEVVTSEGTYPSRAVLLAIGRRGTPRKLGVPGEDLPKVVYRLVDPEQYRGQRVLVVGGGDSALEAAAGLAGVDGTEV
;
A
#
# COMPACT_ATOMS: atom_id res chain seq x y z
N MET A 1 -39.88 -28.76 -40.47
CA MET A 1 -38.65 -28.31 -39.80
C MET A 1 -39.06 -27.41 -38.66
N GLY A 2 -39.11 -27.96 -37.46
CA GLY A 2 -39.86 -27.41 -36.33
C GLY A 2 -39.16 -26.23 -35.66
N VAL A 3 -39.96 -25.44 -34.94
CA VAL A 3 -39.57 -24.30 -34.09
C VAL A 3 -38.32 -24.60 -33.23
N VAL A 4 -38.12 -25.85 -32.85
CA VAL A 4 -36.92 -26.32 -32.12
C VAL A 4 -35.62 -26.09 -32.90
N SER A 5 -35.56 -26.38 -34.20
CA SER A 5 -34.36 -26.17 -35.02
C SER A 5 -34.03 -24.70 -35.23
N LEU A 6 -35.05 -23.82 -35.21
CA LEU A 6 -34.89 -22.38 -35.36
C LEU A 6 -34.16 -21.75 -34.15
N TYR A 7 -34.34 -22.29 -32.95
CA TYR A 7 -33.66 -21.81 -31.73
C TYR A 7 -32.42 -22.64 -31.36
N ALA A 8 -32.40 -23.95 -31.66
CA ALA A 8 -31.29 -24.83 -31.30
C ALA A 8 -30.00 -24.52 -32.07
N VAL A 9 -30.09 -24.18 -33.37
CA VAL A 9 -28.91 -23.87 -34.19
C VAL A 9 -28.23 -22.57 -33.73
N PRO A 10 -28.93 -21.43 -33.56
CA PRO A 10 -28.31 -20.23 -32.98
C PRO A 10 -27.75 -20.45 -31.58
N ALA A 11 -28.46 -21.19 -30.71
CA ALA A 11 -27.98 -21.50 -29.37
C ALA A 11 -26.68 -22.33 -29.38
N ALA A 12 -26.58 -23.34 -30.25
CA ALA A 12 -25.38 -24.15 -30.41
C ALA A 12 -24.21 -23.33 -30.98
N VAL A 13 -24.46 -22.43 -31.93
CA VAL A 13 -23.44 -21.51 -32.48
C VAL A 13 -22.94 -20.54 -31.40
N ILE A 14 -23.85 -19.92 -30.64
CA ILE A 14 -23.51 -19.01 -29.53
C ILE A 14 -22.71 -19.77 -28.47
N TRP A 15 -23.12 -20.99 -28.11
CA TRP A 15 -22.41 -21.80 -27.14
C TRP A 15 -21.03 -22.22 -27.63
N GLY A 16 -20.91 -22.65 -28.89
CA GLY A 16 -19.64 -22.99 -29.52
C GLY A 16 -18.67 -21.79 -29.57
N LEU A 17 -19.16 -20.61 -29.93
CA LEU A 17 -18.39 -19.36 -29.88
C LEU A 17 -17.95 -19.02 -28.46
N TYR A 18 -18.87 -19.11 -27.49
CA TYR A 18 -18.58 -18.87 -26.08
C TYR A 18 -17.48 -19.80 -25.54
N VAL A 19 -17.60 -21.11 -25.80
CA VAL A 19 -16.60 -22.10 -25.40
C VAL A 19 -15.26 -21.84 -26.10
N GLY A 20 -15.28 -21.57 -27.41
CA GLY A 20 -14.08 -21.26 -28.18
C GLY A 20 -13.32 -20.04 -27.66
N LEU A 21 -14.05 -18.96 -27.33
CA LEU A 21 -13.47 -17.76 -26.72
C LEU A 21 -12.89 -18.04 -25.33
N ARG A 22 -13.58 -18.84 -24.51
CA ARG A 22 -13.10 -19.23 -23.16
C ARG A 22 -11.84 -20.08 -23.23
N VAL A 23 -11.76 -21.05 -24.15
CA VAL A 23 -10.56 -21.88 -24.34
C VAL A 23 -9.38 -21.02 -24.81
N ARG A 24 -9.59 -20.09 -25.75
CA ARG A 24 -8.54 -19.17 -26.20
C ARG A 24 -8.04 -18.28 -25.06
N ALA A 25 -8.95 -17.72 -24.25
CA ALA A 25 -8.59 -16.91 -23.09
C ALA A 25 -7.79 -17.71 -22.06
N ALA A 26 -8.23 -18.92 -21.73
CA ALA A 26 -7.53 -19.80 -20.78
C ALA A 26 -6.13 -20.20 -21.28
N ARG A 27 -5.96 -20.48 -22.58
CA ARG A 27 -4.65 -20.76 -23.18
C ARG A 27 -3.70 -19.57 -23.08
N ARG A 28 -4.21 -18.35 -23.28
CA ARG A 28 -3.42 -17.13 -23.10
C ARG A 28 -3.02 -16.94 -21.65
N ASP A 29 -3.95 -17.12 -20.72
CA ASP A 29 -3.68 -16.97 -19.28
C ASP A 29 -2.65 -18.02 -18.79
N GLU A 30 -2.71 -19.25 -19.31
CA GLU A 30 -1.70 -20.29 -19.05
C GLU A 30 -0.33 -19.96 -19.66
N ALA A 31 -0.29 -19.35 -20.86
CA ALA A 31 0.97 -18.92 -21.47
C ALA A 31 1.68 -17.84 -20.64
N VAL A 32 0.92 -16.83 -20.17
CA VAL A 32 1.47 -15.80 -19.26
C VAL A 32 1.97 -16.41 -17.97
N ARG A 33 1.20 -17.34 -17.36
CA ARG A 33 1.64 -18.02 -16.13
C ARG A 33 2.99 -18.71 -16.32
N ARG A 34 3.19 -19.40 -17.45
CA ARG A 34 4.44 -20.08 -17.77
C ARG A 34 5.60 -19.11 -17.97
N GLU A 35 5.37 -17.99 -18.66
CA GLU A 35 6.38 -16.95 -18.85
C GLU A 35 6.91 -16.41 -17.51
N PHE A 36 6.01 -16.12 -16.56
CA PHE A 36 6.42 -15.67 -15.21
C PHE A 36 7.11 -16.78 -14.40
N GLU A 37 6.68 -18.04 -14.55
CA GLU A 37 7.35 -19.20 -13.93
C GLU A 37 8.78 -19.38 -14.47
N GLU A 38 8.97 -19.28 -15.79
CA GLU A 38 10.28 -19.38 -16.46
C GLU A 38 11.19 -18.20 -16.09
N ALA A 39 10.63 -17.00 -15.93
CA ALA A 39 11.37 -15.81 -15.48
C ALA A 39 11.70 -15.83 -13.96
N GLY A 40 11.23 -16.82 -13.20
CA GLY A 40 11.38 -16.85 -11.74
C GLY A 40 10.62 -15.74 -11.01
N LEU A 41 9.61 -15.15 -11.68
CA LEU A 41 8.75 -14.07 -11.19
C LEU A 41 7.39 -14.59 -10.71
N SER A 42 7.31 -15.88 -10.39
CA SER A 42 6.09 -16.56 -9.91
C SER A 42 5.70 -16.18 -8.48
N GLU A 43 6.59 -15.50 -7.74
CA GLU A 43 6.31 -15.05 -6.38
C GLU A 43 6.02 -13.54 -6.34
N PRO A 44 4.84 -13.14 -5.84
CA PRO A 44 4.48 -11.74 -5.75
C PRO A 44 5.36 -11.02 -4.71
N PRO A 45 5.78 -9.77 -4.97
CA PRO A 45 6.68 -9.03 -4.09
C PRO A 45 6.00 -8.51 -2.82
N THR A 46 4.67 -8.39 -2.82
CA THR A 46 3.91 -7.74 -1.73
C THR A 46 2.54 -8.41 -1.48
N LEU A 47 1.53 -7.61 -1.11
CA LEU A 47 0.14 -8.03 -0.91
C LEU A 47 -0.43 -8.63 -2.19
N HIS A 48 -0.94 -9.84 -2.12
CA HIS A 48 -1.49 -10.53 -3.27
C HIS A 48 -2.69 -11.42 -2.90
N PRO A 49 -3.55 -11.76 -3.88
CA PRO A 49 -4.68 -12.65 -3.65
C PRO A 49 -4.27 -14.13 -3.56
N LYS A 50 -4.49 -14.76 -2.41
CA LYS A 50 -4.57 -16.22 -2.28
C LYS A 50 -5.98 -16.68 -2.62
N ILE A 51 -6.09 -17.57 -3.59
CA ILE A 51 -7.39 -18.01 -4.13
C ILE A 51 -7.70 -19.41 -3.61
N ASP A 52 -8.83 -19.56 -2.94
CA ASP A 52 -9.40 -20.85 -2.56
C ASP A 52 -10.14 -21.45 -3.77
N HIS A 53 -9.50 -22.43 -4.42
CA HIS A 53 -10.06 -23.07 -5.60
C HIS A 53 -11.31 -23.92 -5.30
N ALA A 54 -11.52 -24.35 -4.05
CA ALA A 54 -12.74 -25.07 -3.67
C ALA A 54 -13.96 -24.12 -3.70
N LYS A 55 -13.78 -22.87 -3.26
CA LYS A 55 -14.84 -21.84 -3.29
C LYS A 55 -14.98 -21.13 -4.63
N CYS A 56 -13.91 -21.03 -5.42
CA CYS A 56 -13.90 -20.25 -6.65
C CYS A 56 -14.89 -20.78 -7.72
N LEU A 57 -15.78 -19.93 -8.24
CA LEU A 57 -16.72 -20.28 -9.32
C LEU A 57 -16.20 -19.98 -10.74
N GLY A 58 -15.02 -19.37 -10.89
CA GLY A 58 -14.45 -19.08 -12.22
C GLY A 58 -15.17 -17.98 -13.03
N CYS A 59 -15.97 -17.14 -12.36
CA CYS A 59 -16.78 -16.09 -12.99
C CYS A 59 -15.98 -14.95 -13.62
N GLY A 60 -14.71 -14.75 -13.22
CA GLY A 60 -13.85 -13.71 -13.78
C GLY A 60 -14.04 -12.30 -13.21
N SER A 61 -14.93 -12.09 -12.24
CA SER A 61 -15.17 -10.77 -11.62
C SER A 61 -13.89 -10.15 -11.03
N CYS A 62 -13.02 -10.98 -10.45
CA CYS A 62 -11.73 -10.56 -9.92
C CYS A 62 -10.74 -10.10 -11.01
N VAL A 63 -10.74 -10.76 -12.18
CA VAL A 63 -9.92 -10.38 -13.35
C VAL A 63 -10.38 -9.03 -13.88
N ALA A 64 -11.69 -8.85 -14.06
CA ALA A 64 -12.27 -7.61 -14.56
C ALA A 64 -12.10 -6.42 -13.58
N ALA A 65 -12.02 -6.69 -12.27
CA ALA A 65 -11.81 -5.67 -11.25
C ALA A 65 -10.35 -5.22 -11.08
N CYS A 66 -9.40 -5.87 -11.76
CA CYS A 66 -7.99 -5.51 -11.67
C CYS A 66 -7.71 -4.25 -12.52
N PRO A 67 -7.18 -3.16 -11.93
CA PRO A 67 -6.90 -1.91 -12.64
C PRO A 67 -5.74 -2.06 -13.63
N GLU A 68 -4.88 -3.05 -13.44
CA GLU A 68 -3.77 -3.34 -14.35
C GLU A 68 -4.26 -3.98 -15.66
N HIS A 69 -5.47 -4.53 -15.68
CA HIS A 69 -6.07 -5.07 -16.90
C HIS A 69 -6.62 -3.92 -17.78
N PRO A 70 -6.41 -3.94 -19.12
CA PRO A 70 -5.85 -5.02 -19.94
C PRO A 70 -4.33 -5.01 -20.15
N GLY A 71 -3.61 -4.01 -19.63
CA GLY A 71 -2.16 -3.85 -19.84
C GLY A 71 -1.35 -5.02 -19.30
N HIS A 72 -1.63 -5.43 -18.07
CA HIS A 72 -1.00 -6.57 -17.40
C HIS A 72 -2.03 -7.61 -16.97
N ARG A 73 -1.63 -8.89 -17.01
CA ARG A 73 -2.47 -10.02 -16.59
C ARG A 73 -2.05 -10.51 -15.22
N VAL A 74 -2.51 -9.83 -14.18
CA VAL A 74 -2.26 -10.28 -12.79
C VAL A 74 -3.05 -11.54 -12.49
N LEU A 75 -4.35 -11.54 -12.84
CA LEU A 75 -5.28 -12.67 -12.62
C LEU A 75 -5.79 -13.21 -13.96
N GLY A 76 -5.92 -14.53 -14.04
CA GLY A 76 -6.47 -15.24 -15.20
C GLY A 76 -7.46 -16.33 -14.78
N ILE A 77 -8.18 -16.91 -15.77
CA ILE A 77 -9.06 -18.07 -15.56
C ILE A 77 -8.49 -19.28 -16.30
N ILE A 78 -8.01 -20.27 -15.54
CA ILE A 78 -7.43 -21.52 -16.06
C ILE A 78 -8.23 -22.67 -15.47
N GLY A 79 -8.64 -23.64 -16.29
CA GLY A 79 -9.43 -24.78 -15.82
C GLY A 79 -10.75 -24.41 -15.12
N GLY A 80 -11.34 -23.25 -15.44
CA GLY A 80 -12.55 -22.75 -14.80
C GLY A 80 -12.34 -22.20 -13.37
N LYS A 81 -11.10 -21.98 -12.94
CA LYS A 81 -10.75 -21.38 -11.65
C LYS A 81 -9.89 -20.14 -11.88
N SER A 82 -9.88 -19.24 -10.91
CA SER A 82 -9.01 -18.06 -10.97
C SER A 82 -7.61 -18.42 -10.50
N HIS A 83 -6.60 -17.94 -11.21
CA HIS A 83 -5.20 -18.11 -10.87
C HIS A 83 -4.50 -16.75 -10.89
N LEU A 84 -3.47 -16.60 -10.04
CA LEU A 84 -2.43 -15.58 -10.22
C LEU A 84 -1.57 -16.01 -11.40
N VAL A 85 -1.64 -15.29 -12.51
CA VAL A 85 -0.90 -15.63 -13.74
C VAL A 85 0.32 -14.73 -13.93
N GLY A 86 0.22 -13.45 -13.57
CA GLY A 86 1.34 -12.50 -13.52
C GLY A 86 1.48 -11.91 -12.12
N PRO A 87 1.97 -12.69 -11.12
CA PRO A 87 1.98 -12.26 -9.72
C PRO A 87 2.92 -11.08 -9.45
N ALA A 88 4.02 -10.93 -10.19
CA ALA A 88 4.92 -9.78 -10.01
C ALA A 88 4.30 -8.45 -10.45
N ASP A 89 3.31 -8.46 -11.35
CA ASP A 89 2.55 -7.29 -11.77
C ASP A 89 1.48 -6.88 -10.73
N CYS A 90 1.34 -7.63 -9.64
CA CYS A 90 0.32 -7.34 -8.62
C CYS A 90 0.69 -6.11 -7.79
N ILE A 91 -0.04 -5.01 -7.98
CA ILE A 91 0.13 -3.76 -7.20
C ILE A 91 -0.53 -3.77 -5.81
N GLY A 92 -1.07 -4.92 -5.34
CA GLY A 92 -1.65 -5.04 -4.00
C GLY A 92 -2.88 -4.17 -3.69
N HIS A 93 -3.61 -3.68 -4.69
CA HIS A 93 -4.78 -2.80 -4.51
C HIS A 93 -6.03 -3.49 -3.90
N GLY A 94 -6.09 -4.82 -3.95
CA GLY A 94 -7.10 -5.65 -3.29
C GLY A 94 -8.52 -5.61 -3.87
N ALA A 95 -8.75 -5.04 -5.07
CA ALA A 95 -10.11 -5.01 -5.63
C ALA A 95 -10.62 -6.39 -6.07
N CYS A 96 -9.72 -7.33 -6.39
CA CYS A 96 -10.07 -8.71 -6.69
C CYS A 96 -10.80 -9.39 -5.52
N ALA A 97 -10.34 -9.18 -4.28
CA ALA A 97 -10.98 -9.71 -3.08
C ALA A 97 -12.37 -9.12 -2.87
N ARG A 98 -12.52 -7.79 -3.03
CA ARG A 98 -13.82 -7.11 -2.92
C ARG A 98 -14.82 -7.50 -4.01
N ALA A 99 -14.33 -7.78 -5.22
CA ALA A 99 -15.17 -8.17 -6.35
C ALA A 99 -15.56 -9.65 -6.35
N CYS A 100 -15.02 -10.47 -5.44
CA CYS A 100 -15.29 -11.89 -5.40
C CYS A 100 -16.68 -12.16 -4.77
N PRO A 101 -17.67 -12.66 -5.54
CA PRO A 101 -19.04 -12.83 -5.01
C PRO A 101 -19.16 -13.97 -3.98
N VAL A 102 -18.20 -14.89 -3.98
CA VAL A 102 -18.18 -16.08 -3.12
C VAL A 102 -17.10 -16.04 -2.04
N GLY A 103 -16.40 -14.92 -1.89
CA GLY A 103 -15.34 -14.77 -0.88
C GLY A 103 -14.20 -15.79 -1.03
N ALA A 104 -13.91 -16.25 -2.25
CA ALA A 104 -12.84 -17.21 -2.54
C ALA A 104 -11.43 -16.59 -2.52
N ILE A 105 -11.30 -15.28 -2.32
CA ILE A 105 -10.03 -14.57 -2.38
C ILE A 105 -9.72 -13.97 -1.02
N THR A 106 -8.58 -14.34 -0.46
CA THR A 106 -8.00 -13.74 0.75
C THR A 106 -6.73 -13.00 0.35
N LEU A 107 -6.55 -11.78 0.84
CA LEU A 107 -5.31 -11.03 0.60
C LEU A 107 -4.26 -11.47 1.62
N VAL A 108 -3.10 -11.92 1.14
CA VAL A 108 -1.98 -12.37 1.96
C VAL A 108 -0.72 -11.61 1.60
N PHE A 109 0.26 -11.60 2.50
CA PHE A 109 1.48 -10.81 2.38
C PHE A 109 2.69 -11.69 2.19
N GLY A 110 3.34 -11.54 1.02
CA GLY A 110 4.53 -12.33 0.70
C GLY A 110 4.27 -13.84 0.68
N THR A 111 5.31 -14.61 0.42
CA THR A 111 5.28 -16.08 0.36
C THR A 111 6.08 -16.67 1.52
N GLU A 112 6.06 -18.01 1.68
CA GLU A 112 6.95 -18.70 2.63
C GLU A 112 8.44 -18.41 2.38
N ARG A 113 8.81 -18.07 1.13
CA ARG A 113 10.18 -17.76 0.72
C ARG A 113 10.49 -16.26 0.67
N ARG A 114 9.46 -15.43 0.53
CA ARG A 114 9.55 -13.98 0.33
C ARG A 114 8.45 -13.28 1.13
N GLY A 115 8.51 -13.43 2.47
CA GLY A 115 7.54 -12.92 3.42
C GLY A 115 7.92 -11.56 3.99
N VAL A 116 6.91 -10.81 4.45
CA VAL A 116 7.12 -9.69 5.37
C VAL A 116 6.20 -9.94 6.56
N ASP A 117 6.77 -9.96 7.75
CA ASP A 117 5.99 -10.00 8.98
C ASP A 117 5.18 -8.71 9.13
N LEU A 118 3.86 -8.86 9.15
CA LEU A 118 2.95 -7.76 9.41
C LEU A 118 2.24 -7.98 10.74
N PRO A 119 1.90 -6.89 11.45
CA PRO A 119 1.06 -7.01 12.62
C PRO A 119 -0.28 -7.62 12.25
N VAL A 120 -0.83 -8.43 13.16
CA VAL A 120 -2.22 -8.88 13.05
C VAL A 120 -3.11 -7.69 13.34
N VAL A 121 -3.91 -7.31 12.35
CA VAL A 121 -4.80 -6.13 12.41
C VAL A 121 -6.23 -6.58 12.14
N GLY A 122 -7.13 -6.26 13.07
CA GLY A 122 -8.56 -6.51 12.96
C GLY A 122 -9.24 -5.64 11.90
N PRO A 123 -10.50 -5.93 11.54
CA PRO A 123 -11.29 -5.11 10.61
C PRO A 123 -11.48 -3.66 11.07
N ASP A 124 -11.32 -3.41 12.37
CA ASP A 124 -11.40 -2.13 13.04
C ASP A 124 -10.05 -1.39 13.12
N PHE A 125 -9.00 -1.94 12.51
CA PHE A 125 -7.61 -1.46 12.55
C PHE A 125 -6.90 -1.67 13.90
N GLN A 126 -7.54 -2.30 14.88
CA GLN A 126 -6.91 -2.61 16.16
C GLN A 126 -6.02 -3.83 16.03
N THR A 127 -4.89 -3.82 16.73
CA THR A 127 -3.98 -4.97 16.80
C THR A 127 -4.44 -5.96 17.87
N ASN A 128 -3.66 -7.03 18.09
CA ASN A 128 -3.82 -7.88 19.28
C ASN A 128 -3.46 -7.18 20.61
N VAL A 129 -3.00 -5.92 20.55
CA VAL A 129 -2.78 -5.06 21.71
C VAL A 129 -3.97 -4.07 21.83
N PRO A 130 -4.81 -4.18 22.89
CA PRO A 130 -5.92 -3.26 23.09
C PRO A 130 -5.46 -1.81 23.12
N GLY A 131 -6.17 -0.94 22.40
CA GLY A 131 -5.83 0.49 22.28
C GLY A 131 -4.75 0.81 21.24
N LEU A 132 -4.04 -0.19 20.70
CA LEU A 132 -3.02 0.01 19.66
C LEU A 132 -3.58 -0.33 18.29
N PHE A 133 -3.51 0.65 17.38
CA PHE A 133 -4.05 0.59 16.03
C PHE A 133 -2.95 0.75 14.99
N VAL A 134 -3.16 0.22 13.79
CA VAL A 134 -2.22 0.30 12.66
C VAL A 134 -2.95 0.77 11.41
N ALA A 135 -2.38 1.74 10.70
CA ALA A 135 -2.89 2.20 9.42
C ALA A 135 -1.76 2.51 8.41
N GLY A 136 -2.11 2.53 7.14
CA GLY A 136 -1.20 2.85 6.05
C GLY A 136 -0.41 1.64 5.56
N GLU A 137 0.79 1.91 5.07
CA GLU A 137 1.67 0.89 4.49
C GLU A 137 2.07 -0.20 5.50
N LEU A 138 2.06 0.11 6.81
CA LEU A 138 2.31 -0.87 7.87
C LEU A 138 1.21 -1.95 7.95
N GLY A 139 -0.04 -1.60 7.63
CA GLY A 139 -1.14 -2.56 7.42
C GLY A 139 -1.08 -3.25 6.06
N GLY A 140 -0.03 -2.95 5.28
CA GLY A 140 0.35 -3.66 4.07
C GLY A 140 -0.25 -3.14 2.75
N MET A 141 -1.07 -2.09 2.76
CA MET A 141 -1.57 -1.48 1.53
C MET A 141 -0.80 -0.19 1.23
N GLY A 142 0.21 -0.26 0.36
CA GLY A 142 1.14 0.84 0.07
C GLY A 142 0.62 1.99 -0.80
N LEU A 143 -0.64 1.98 -1.23
CA LEU A 143 -1.20 3.07 -2.05
C LEU A 143 -1.60 4.27 -1.18
N ILE A 144 -1.28 5.49 -1.63
CA ILE A 144 -1.62 6.75 -0.94
C ILE A 144 -3.11 6.83 -0.60
N ARG A 145 -3.98 6.52 -1.57
CA ARG A 145 -5.44 6.47 -1.34
C ARG A 145 -5.82 5.51 -0.21
N ASN A 146 -5.22 4.33 -0.19
CA ASN A 146 -5.51 3.34 0.84
C ASN A 146 -5.01 3.82 2.20
N ALA A 147 -3.80 4.39 2.26
CA ALA A 147 -3.26 4.97 3.47
C ALA A 147 -4.17 6.07 4.05
N VAL A 148 -4.62 7.00 3.21
CA VAL A 148 -5.58 8.05 3.59
C VAL A 148 -6.89 7.46 4.12
N GLU A 149 -7.47 6.50 3.39
CA GLU A 149 -8.74 5.90 3.78
C GLU A 149 -8.64 5.10 5.07
N GLN A 150 -7.55 4.35 5.27
CA GLN A 150 -7.30 3.60 6.49
C GLN A 150 -7.08 4.52 7.69
N GLY A 151 -6.28 5.58 7.54
CA GLY A 151 -6.06 6.55 8.62
C GLY A 151 -7.38 7.16 9.10
N LYS A 152 -8.27 7.52 8.15
CA LYS A 152 -9.62 8.01 8.46
C LYS A 152 -10.46 6.97 9.21
N ARG A 153 -10.57 5.75 8.67
CA ARG A 153 -11.42 4.69 9.25
C ARG A 153 -10.91 4.21 10.61
N ALA A 154 -9.59 4.11 10.79
CA ALA A 154 -9.00 3.79 12.08
C ALA A 154 -9.43 4.80 13.15
N VAL A 155 -9.39 6.10 12.84
CA VAL A 155 -9.85 7.15 13.76
C VAL A 155 -11.35 7.12 13.99
N GLU A 156 -12.17 6.77 12.98
CA GLU A 156 -13.61 6.57 13.18
C GLU A 156 -13.89 5.45 14.20
N ASN A 157 -13.15 4.33 14.13
CA ASN A 157 -13.28 3.23 15.07
C ASN A 157 -12.76 3.61 16.46
N ILE A 158 -11.59 4.27 16.54
CA ILE A 158 -11.03 4.79 17.79
C ILE A 158 -12.04 5.71 18.45
N ALA A 159 -12.60 6.67 17.72
CA ALA A 159 -13.56 7.64 18.23
C ALA A 159 -14.86 7.04 18.78
N ALA A 160 -15.19 5.80 18.39
CA ALA A 160 -16.35 5.04 18.83
C ALA A 160 -16.07 4.16 20.07
N LEU A 161 -14.81 4.04 20.50
CA LEU A 161 -14.47 3.29 21.71
C LEU A 161 -15.05 3.94 22.98
N PRO A 162 -15.47 3.13 23.97
CA PRO A 162 -15.95 3.65 25.25
C PRO A 162 -14.84 4.39 25.98
N GLY A 163 -15.20 5.50 26.64
CA GLY A 163 -14.27 6.32 27.41
C GLY A 163 -13.44 7.32 26.60
N MET A 164 -13.59 7.35 25.27
CA MET A 164 -12.97 8.39 24.44
C MET A 164 -13.59 9.76 24.75
N ARG A 165 -12.74 10.79 24.87
CA ARG A 165 -13.09 12.17 25.28
C ARG A 165 -13.44 12.32 26.76
N ALA A 166 -13.22 11.29 27.59
CA ALA A 166 -13.43 11.40 29.04
C ALA A 166 -12.17 11.92 29.77
N GLY A 167 -12.30 12.53 30.96
CA GLY A 167 -11.15 12.99 31.76
C GLY A 167 -10.32 14.10 31.09
N GLU A 168 -9.03 14.26 31.45
CA GLU A 168 -8.15 15.34 30.96
C GLU A 168 -7.01 14.89 30.02
N GLY A 169 -6.67 13.60 29.97
CA GLY A 169 -5.56 13.06 29.16
C GLY A 169 -5.81 12.97 27.66
N LEU A 170 -4.77 12.63 26.88
CA LEU A 170 -4.88 12.45 25.44
C LEU A 170 -5.79 11.26 25.10
N ASP A 171 -6.68 11.45 24.14
CA ASP A 171 -7.51 10.37 23.61
C ASP A 171 -6.71 9.52 22.60
N LEU A 172 -5.81 10.17 21.83
CA LEU A 172 -5.07 9.52 20.76
C LEU A 172 -3.65 10.08 20.58
N VAL A 173 -2.66 9.20 20.45
CA VAL A 173 -1.33 9.55 19.90
C VAL A 173 -1.23 8.97 18.49
N ILE A 174 -0.93 9.81 17.50
CA ILE A 174 -0.72 9.41 16.11
C ILE A 174 0.79 9.43 15.83
N VAL A 175 1.35 8.30 15.39
CA VAL A 175 2.78 8.17 15.11
C VAL A 175 3.01 8.11 13.61
N GLY A 176 3.66 9.13 13.06
CA GLY A 176 3.94 9.34 11.64
C GLY A 176 3.02 10.38 11.01
N ALA A 177 3.59 11.23 10.15
CA ALA A 177 2.92 12.28 9.36
C ALA A 177 2.98 11.99 7.86
N GLY A 178 3.01 10.71 7.48
CA GLY A 178 2.71 10.27 6.11
C GLY A 178 1.23 10.40 5.75
N PRO A 179 0.79 9.94 4.57
CA PRO A 179 -0.59 10.08 4.12
C PRO A 179 -1.65 9.51 5.09
N ALA A 180 -1.35 8.36 5.74
CA ALA A 180 -2.24 7.78 6.75
C ALA A 180 -2.32 8.64 8.02
N GLY A 181 -1.17 9.07 8.53
CA GLY A 181 -1.07 9.90 9.73
C GLY A 181 -1.75 11.25 9.55
N LEU A 182 -1.49 11.95 8.45
CA LEU A 182 -2.13 13.22 8.14
C LEU A 182 -3.66 13.10 8.03
N ALA A 183 -4.15 12.07 7.34
CA ALA A 183 -5.59 11.81 7.24
C ALA A 183 -6.20 11.48 8.61
N ALA A 184 -5.48 10.72 9.44
CA ALA A 184 -5.88 10.42 10.81
C ALA A 184 -5.93 11.69 11.68
N SER A 185 -4.94 12.59 11.60
CA SER A 185 -4.92 13.85 12.36
C SER A 185 -6.11 14.75 11.98
N LEU A 186 -6.43 14.83 10.69
CA LEU A 186 -7.61 15.55 10.20
C LEU A 186 -8.91 14.92 10.71
N ALA A 187 -9.01 13.58 10.66
CA ALA A 187 -10.17 12.85 11.16
C ALA A 187 -10.33 13.01 12.68
N ALA A 188 -9.23 12.97 13.44
CA ALA A 188 -9.24 13.07 14.89
C ALA A 188 -9.74 14.44 15.33
N ARG A 189 -9.28 15.49 14.65
CA ARG A 189 -9.80 16.84 14.82
C ARG A 189 -11.28 16.95 14.47
N ALA A 190 -11.70 16.41 13.32
CA ALA A 190 -13.12 16.42 12.93
C ALA A 190 -14.02 15.67 13.93
N LYS A 191 -13.47 14.69 14.64
CA LYS A 191 -14.15 13.94 15.71
C LYS A 191 -13.99 14.58 17.09
N GLY A 192 -13.32 15.72 17.22
CA GLY A 192 -13.10 16.41 18.49
C GLY A 192 -12.31 15.58 19.51
N LEU A 193 -11.40 14.72 19.05
CA LEU A 193 -10.47 14.00 19.95
C LEU A 193 -9.36 14.93 20.42
N ARG A 194 -8.86 14.73 21.64
CA ARG A 194 -7.58 15.33 22.07
C ARG A 194 -6.46 14.42 21.60
N PHE A 195 -5.63 14.93 20.71
CA PHE A 195 -4.57 14.12 20.12
C PHE A 195 -3.28 14.91 19.92
N VAL A 196 -2.20 14.16 19.80
CA VAL A 196 -0.90 14.65 19.31
C VAL A 196 -0.48 13.81 18.12
N THR A 197 0.14 14.44 17.13
CA THR A 197 0.79 13.74 16.01
C THR A 197 2.28 13.95 16.12
N VAL A 198 3.04 12.86 16.11
CA VAL A 198 4.49 12.84 16.29
C VAL A 198 5.14 12.30 15.01
N GLU A 199 6.17 12.98 14.50
CA GLU A 199 6.89 12.63 13.27
C GLU A 199 8.41 12.80 13.49
N GLN A 200 9.18 11.78 13.12
CA GLN A 200 10.63 11.75 13.30
C GLN A 200 11.37 12.72 12.36
N GLU A 201 10.86 12.92 11.14
CA GLU A 201 11.53 13.71 10.09
C GLU A 201 10.59 14.82 9.61
N SER A 202 9.97 14.65 8.45
CA SER A 202 9.19 15.67 7.77
C SER A 202 7.86 15.12 7.22
N LEU A 203 7.00 16.03 6.77
CA LEU A 203 5.69 15.68 6.23
C LEU A 203 5.81 14.81 4.97
N GLY A 204 4.92 13.82 4.84
CA GLY A 204 4.76 13.02 3.61
C GLY A 204 5.37 11.61 3.67
N GLY A 205 6.15 11.28 4.71
CA GLY A 205 6.70 9.95 4.94
C GLY A 205 7.45 9.41 3.72
N THR A 206 7.12 8.21 3.24
CA THR A 206 7.74 7.58 2.06
C THR A 206 7.87 8.51 0.85
N ILE A 207 6.88 9.39 0.61
CA ILE A 207 6.87 10.32 -0.53
C ILE A 207 8.00 11.35 -0.40
N ALA A 208 8.29 11.82 0.81
CA ALA A 208 9.34 12.81 1.06
C ALA A 208 10.74 12.28 0.69
N HIS A 209 10.93 10.95 0.70
CA HIS A 209 12.19 10.29 0.38
C HIS A 209 12.34 9.84 -1.08
N TYR A 210 11.34 10.08 -1.93
CA TYR A 210 11.49 9.82 -3.36
C TYR A 210 12.57 10.70 -3.99
N PRO A 211 13.22 10.24 -5.07
CA PRO A 211 14.13 11.10 -5.83
C PRO A 211 13.46 12.39 -6.30
N ARG A 212 14.24 13.46 -6.43
CA ARG A 212 13.80 14.75 -6.97
C ARG A 212 13.08 14.55 -8.32
N GLY A 213 11.93 15.22 -8.49
CA GLY A 213 11.17 15.19 -9.73
C GLY A 213 10.49 13.86 -10.04
N LYS A 214 10.51 12.89 -9.11
CA LYS A 214 9.82 11.61 -9.30
C LYS A 214 8.32 11.84 -9.55
N LEU A 215 7.81 11.24 -10.61
CA LEU A 215 6.37 11.17 -10.88
C LEU A 215 5.72 10.15 -9.94
N VAL A 216 4.73 10.60 -9.19
CA VAL A 216 3.98 9.79 -8.23
C VAL A 216 2.62 9.46 -8.81
N MET A 217 2.36 8.16 -8.97
CA MET A 217 1.07 7.64 -9.39
C MET A 217 0.17 7.39 -8.19
N THR A 218 -1.05 7.91 -8.25
CA THR A 218 -2.04 7.75 -7.19
C THR A 218 -3.47 7.71 -7.74
N SER A 219 -4.42 7.38 -6.87
CA SER A 219 -5.85 7.44 -7.18
C SER A 219 -6.50 8.60 -6.44
N PRO A 220 -7.60 9.18 -6.96
CA PRO A 220 -8.33 10.22 -6.25
C PRO A 220 -8.73 9.79 -4.83
N PHE A 221 -8.53 10.68 -3.87
CA PHE A 221 -8.87 10.47 -2.45
C PHE A 221 -9.42 11.76 -1.84
N SER A 222 -10.09 11.64 -0.70
CA SER A 222 -10.68 12.75 0.03
C SER A 222 -10.09 12.85 1.43
N LEU A 223 -9.78 14.07 1.84
CA LEU A 223 -9.26 14.38 3.16
C LEU A 223 -10.35 15.05 4.01
N PRO A 224 -10.58 14.59 5.25
CA PRO A 224 -11.53 15.24 6.15
C PRO A 224 -11.20 16.74 6.32
N GLY A 225 -12.16 17.61 6.01
CA GLY A 225 -11.99 19.06 6.17
C GLY A 225 -11.02 19.75 5.18
N ALA A 226 -10.40 19.02 4.24
CA ALA A 226 -9.40 19.58 3.32
C ALA A 226 -9.70 19.35 1.83
N GLY A 227 -10.82 18.70 1.50
CA GLY A 227 -11.30 18.54 0.14
C GLY A 227 -10.82 17.25 -0.54
N ARG A 228 -10.95 17.20 -1.88
CA ARG A 228 -10.65 16.02 -2.69
C ARG A 228 -9.42 16.26 -3.55
N PHE A 229 -8.48 15.32 -3.51
CA PHE A 229 -7.39 15.22 -4.47
C PHE A 229 -7.86 14.40 -5.67
N THR A 230 -7.72 14.94 -6.88
CA THR A 230 -8.30 14.34 -8.11
C THR A 230 -7.25 13.93 -9.14
N ARG A 231 -6.00 14.38 -9.01
CA ARG A 231 -4.93 14.03 -9.95
C ARG A 231 -4.55 12.55 -9.81
N ARG A 232 -4.18 11.92 -10.91
CA ARG A 232 -3.68 10.54 -10.94
C ARG A 232 -2.16 10.46 -11.03
N GLU A 233 -1.55 11.50 -11.60
CA GLU A 233 -0.11 11.65 -11.74
C GLU A 233 0.24 13.05 -11.23
N VAL A 234 1.29 13.13 -10.42
CA VAL A 234 1.73 14.37 -9.77
C VAL A 234 3.21 14.23 -9.43
N SER A 235 3.99 15.30 -9.56
CA SER A 235 5.39 15.25 -9.08
C SER A 235 5.43 15.07 -7.55
N LYS A 236 6.52 14.51 -7.04
CA LYS A 236 6.79 14.43 -5.61
C LYS A 236 6.61 15.80 -4.94
N GLU A 237 7.20 16.84 -5.53
CA GLU A 237 7.24 18.19 -4.98
C GLU A 237 5.84 18.82 -4.91
N GLU A 238 5.05 18.75 -5.99
CA GLU A 238 3.67 19.24 -5.98
C GLU A 238 2.79 18.50 -4.97
N LEU A 239 3.03 17.20 -4.80
CA LEU A 239 2.27 16.40 -3.84
C LEU A 239 2.62 16.77 -2.39
N LEU A 240 3.90 17.02 -2.09
CA LEU A 240 4.33 17.53 -0.79
C LEU A 240 3.78 18.94 -0.53
N GLU A 241 3.84 19.82 -1.52
CA GLU A 241 3.26 21.16 -1.42
C GLU A 241 1.75 21.09 -1.12
N PHE A 242 1.03 20.18 -1.78
CA PHE A 242 -0.38 19.93 -1.46
C PHE A 242 -0.58 19.52 0.00
N TRP A 243 0.25 18.63 0.55
CA TRP A 243 0.17 18.23 1.95
C TRP A 243 0.47 19.38 2.91
N GLU A 244 1.48 20.19 2.62
CA GLU A 244 1.82 21.38 3.41
C GLU A 244 0.67 22.40 3.41
N GLN A 245 0.05 22.64 2.26
CA GLN A 245 -1.13 23.49 2.13
C GLN A 245 -2.32 22.96 2.95
N VAL A 246 -2.48 21.63 3.06
CA VAL A 246 -3.50 21.01 3.90
C VAL A 246 -3.21 21.24 5.39
N VAL A 247 -1.98 21.00 5.83
CA VAL A 247 -1.56 21.23 7.23
C VAL A 247 -1.73 22.72 7.60
N ARG A 248 -1.28 23.64 6.75
CA ARG A 248 -1.38 25.08 6.98
C ARG A 248 -2.83 25.57 7.06
N ARG A 249 -3.70 25.16 6.13
CA ARG A 249 -5.11 25.58 6.12
C ARG A 249 -5.93 24.98 7.25
N SER A 250 -5.63 23.73 7.61
CA SER A 250 -6.29 23.13 8.76
C SER A 250 -5.80 23.76 10.06
N GLY A 251 -4.52 24.13 10.17
CA GLY A 251 -3.91 24.55 11.44
C GLY A 251 -3.65 23.34 12.34
N LEU A 252 -3.34 22.18 11.74
CA LEU A 252 -2.88 21.02 12.50
C LEU A 252 -1.50 21.31 13.08
N SER A 253 -1.31 20.98 14.36
CA SER A 253 0.00 20.97 15.00
C SER A 253 0.56 19.55 14.96
N ILE A 254 1.71 19.38 14.32
CA ILE A 254 2.45 18.12 14.23
C ILE A 254 3.80 18.37 14.90
N ARG A 255 4.23 17.45 15.77
CA ARG A 255 5.54 17.48 16.41
C ARG A 255 6.56 16.82 15.48
N PHE A 256 7.25 17.62 14.67
CA PHE A 256 8.34 17.16 13.81
C PHE A 256 9.66 17.06 14.57
N GLY A 257 10.57 16.20 14.10
CA GLY A 257 11.86 15.97 14.74
C GLY A 257 11.79 15.15 16.02
N GLU A 258 10.64 14.55 16.33
CA GLU A 258 10.40 13.80 17.55
C GLU A 258 10.22 12.32 17.21
N THR A 259 11.14 11.47 17.68
CA THR A 259 11.18 10.05 17.33
C THR A 259 10.50 9.22 18.42
N VAL A 260 9.48 8.42 18.06
CA VAL A 260 8.92 7.41 18.95
C VAL A 260 9.87 6.23 19.07
N THR A 261 10.22 5.85 20.29
CA THR A 261 11.16 4.76 20.58
C THR A 261 10.49 3.56 21.23
N ASP A 262 9.37 3.76 21.95
CA ASP A 262 8.68 2.68 22.65
C ASP A 262 7.18 2.98 22.81
N VAL A 263 6.37 1.93 22.96
CA VAL A 263 4.93 2.02 23.31
C VAL A 263 4.63 0.99 24.39
N ARG A 264 4.29 1.47 25.58
CA ARG A 264 4.10 0.64 26.77
C ARG A 264 2.63 0.58 27.19
N ARG A 265 2.24 -0.56 27.74
CA ARG A 265 0.95 -0.66 28.45
C ARG A 265 1.10 -0.09 29.85
N VAL A 266 0.15 0.75 30.24
CA VAL A 266 0.03 1.31 31.59
C VAL A 266 -1.34 0.96 32.17
N ALA A 267 -1.57 1.26 33.45
CA ALA A 267 -2.82 0.91 34.13
C ALA A 267 -4.06 1.49 33.40
N GLU A 268 -3.93 2.70 32.85
CA GLU A 268 -4.97 3.38 32.08
C GLU A 268 -4.51 3.68 30.65
N GLY A 269 -4.52 2.66 29.79
CA GLY A 269 -4.24 2.81 28.36
C GLY A 269 -2.78 2.53 27.98
N LEU A 270 -2.21 3.42 27.16
CA LEU A 270 -0.89 3.28 26.57
C LEU A 270 -0.03 4.52 26.82
N GLU A 271 1.26 4.32 26.99
CA GLU A 271 2.26 5.38 27.08
C GLU A 271 3.20 5.29 25.88
N VAL A 272 3.27 6.37 25.10
CA VAL A 272 4.21 6.48 23.97
C VAL A 272 5.45 7.21 24.44
N VAL A 273 6.61 6.58 24.31
CA VAL A 273 7.92 7.15 24.66
C VAL A 273 8.56 7.71 23.42
N THR A 274 9.00 8.97 23.49
CA THR A 274 9.68 9.68 22.40
C THR A 274 11.07 10.17 22.81
N SER A 275 11.80 10.74 21.86
CA SER A 275 13.05 11.46 22.12
C SER A 275 12.87 12.72 22.98
N GLU A 276 11.66 13.29 23.04
CA GLU A 276 11.37 14.56 23.73
C GLU A 276 10.52 14.38 24.99
N GLY A 277 9.96 13.20 25.25
CA GLY A 277 9.14 12.95 26.43
C GLY A 277 8.27 11.71 26.34
N THR A 278 7.15 11.73 27.07
CA THR A 278 6.17 10.64 27.10
C THR A 278 4.76 11.18 26.93
N TYR A 279 3.92 10.41 26.22
CA TYR A 279 2.52 10.73 26.01
C TYR A 279 1.63 9.59 26.52
N PRO A 280 1.02 9.73 27.70
CA PRO A 280 -0.06 8.84 28.12
C PRO A 280 -1.30 9.10 27.27
N SER A 281 -1.92 8.03 26.78
CA SER A 281 -3.08 8.11 25.89
C SER A 281 -3.96 6.88 25.97
N ARG A 282 -5.23 7.03 25.63
CA ARG A 282 -6.17 5.88 25.58
C ARG A 282 -5.93 4.98 24.37
N ALA A 283 -5.55 5.57 23.25
CA ALA A 283 -5.26 4.86 22.02
C ALA A 283 -4.00 5.42 21.34
N VAL A 284 -3.33 4.55 20.60
CA VAL A 284 -2.18 4.87 19.77
C VAL A 284 -2.43 4.38 18.36
N LEU A 285 -2.25 5.23 17.37
CA LEU A 285 -2.30 4.86 15.96
C LEU A 285 -0.90 4.91 15.34
N LEU A 286 -0.38 3.74 14.98
CA LEU A 286 0.86 3.60 14.24
C LEU A 286 0.60 3.79 12.74
N ALA A 287 1.09 4.91 12.22
CA ALA A 287 1.04 5.30 10.80
C ALA A 287 2.45 5.53 10.22
N ILE A 288 3.43 4.76 10.71
CA ILE A 288 4.87 4.91 10.46
C ILE A 288 5.35 4.42 9.08
N GLY A 289 4.46 3.82 8.29
CA GLY A 289 4.82 3.22 7.01
C GLY A 289 5.82 2.07 7.15
N ARG A 290 6.57 1.77 6.08
CA ARG A 290 7.57 0.67 6.07
C ARG A 290 8.95 1.05 5.56
N ARG A 291 9.14 2.29 5.13
CA ARG A 291 10.40 2.78 4.52
C ARG A 291 11.39 3.43 5.50
N GLY A 292 11.04 3.57 6.79
CA GLY A 292 11.85 4.31 7.76
C GLY A 292 13.29 3.82 7.84
N THR A 293 13.49 2.60 8.35
CA THR A 293 14.82 2.00 8.54
C THR A 293 15.16 1.08 7.37
N PRO A 294 16.23 1.36 6.60
CA PRO A 294 16.62 0.50 5.48
C PRO A 294 17.14 -0.85 5.96
N ARG A 295 16.93 -1.90 5.16
CA ARG A 295 17.61 -3.19 5.37
C ARG A 295 19.05 -3.05 4.91
N LYS A 296 19.99 -3.13 5.86
CA LYS A 296 21.44 -3.14 5.60
C LYS A 296 21.91 -4.48 5.04
N LEU A 297 23.08 -4.50 4.38
CA LEU A 297 23.63 -5.70 3.76
C LEU A 297 24.39 -6.60 4.76
N GLY A 298 24.85 -6.03 5.87
CA GLY A 298 25.70 -6.69 6.85
C GLY A 298 27.09 -7.07 6.32
N VAL A 299 27.62 -6.33 5.34
CA VAL A 299 28.89 -6.65 4.67
C VAL A 299 30.02 -5.67 5.01
N PRO A 300 31.30 -6.09 4.96
CA PRO A 300 32.43 -5.18 5.14
C PRO A 300 32.38 -4.01 4.16
N GLY A 301 32.51 -2.79 4.69
CA GLY A 301 32.49 -1.55 3.89
C GLY A 301 31.10 -0.94 3.67
N GLU A 302 30.03 -1.49 4.27
CA GLU A 302 28.67 -0.94 4.14
C GLU A 302 28.45 0.42 4.81
N ASP A 303 29.35 0.83 5.70
CA ASP A 303 29.31 2.15 6.36
C ASP A 303 30.26 3.18 5.71
N LEU A 304 30.84 2.86 4.54
CA LEU A 304 31.64 3.83 3.79
C LEU A 304 30.76 5.02 3.33
N PRO A 305 31.28 6.27 3.29
CA PRO A 305 30.49 7.45 2.92
C PRO A 305 29.83 7.41 1.54
N LYS A 306 30.36 6.58 0.63
CA LYS A 306 29.81 6.36 -0.72
C LYS A 306 28.61 5.42 -0.75
N VAL A 307 28.33 4.71 0.34
CA VAL A 307 27.20 3.79 0.44
C VAL A 307 26.01 4.56 0.98
N VAL A 308 25.01 4.76 0.12
CA VAL A 308 23.77 5.45 0.49
C VAL A 308 22.58 4.51 0.35
N TYR A 309 21.62 4.64 1.26
CA TYR A 309 20.41 3.82 1.29
C TYR A 309 19.20 4.54 0.66
N ARG A 310 19.39 5.77 0.20
CA ARG A 310 18.34 6.62 -0.40
C ARG A 310 18.95 7.42 -1.57
N LEU A 311 18.33 7.35 -2.73
CA LEU A 311 18.66 8.19 -3.87
C LEU A 311 17.86 9.49 -3.78
N VAL A 312 18.51 10.60 -3.37
CA VAL A 312 17.85 11.91 -3.23
C VAL A 312 17.73 12.62 -4.57
N ASP A 313 18.81 12.64 -5.34
CA ASP A 313 18.88 13.29 -6.66
C ASP A 313 19.81 12.49 -7.57
N PRO A 314 19.34 11.92 -8.69
CA PRO A 314 20.21 11.22 -9.63
C PRO A 314 21.36 12.09 -10.15
N GLU A 315 21.13 13.39 -10.30
CA GLU A 315 22.06 14.35 -10.89
C GLU A 315 23.39 14.44 -10.12
N GLN A 316 23.40 14.12 -8.82
CA GLN A 316 24.61 14.13 -8.00
C GLN A 316 25.67 13.11 -8.46
N TYR A 317 25.28 12.13 -9.28
CA TYR A 317 26.15 11.06 -9.77
C TYR A 317 26.64 11.25 -11.21
N ARG A 318 26.41 12.43 -11.80
CA ARG A 318 26.89 12.77 -13.15
C ARG A 318 28.37 12.42 -13.33
N GLY A 319 28.68 11.66 -14.38
CA GLY A 319 30.05 11.25 -14.69
C GLY A 319 30.62 10.14 -13.77
N GLN A 320 29.82 9.53 -12.91
CA GLN A 320 30.26 8.51 -11.95
C GLN A 320 29.78 7.10 -12.33
N ARG A 321 30.43 6.09 -11.75
CA ARG A 321 30.00 4.69 -11.85
C ARG A 321 29.28 4.30 -10.57
N VAL A 322 28.03 3.86 -10.67
CA VAL A 322 27.14 3.64 -9.52
C VAL A 322 26.59 2.22 -9.54
N LEU A 323 26.82 1.46 -8.47
CA LEU A 323 26.20 0.15 -8.31
C LEU A 323 24.87 0.28 -7.56
N VAL A 324 23.78 -0.16 -8.18
CA VAL A 324 22.48 -0.29 -7.51
C VAL A 324 22.30 -1.71 -6.98
N VAL A 325 22.12 -1.85 -5.66
CA VAL A 325 21.95 -3.16 -5.02
C VAL A 325 20.46 -3.44 -4.79
N GLY A 326 19.91 -4.36 -5.58
CA GLY A 326 18.53 -4.85 -5.47
C GLY A 326 17.85 -5.04 -6.82
N GLY A 327 16.71 -5.73 -6.83
CA GLY A 327 15.93 -6.02 -8.05
C GLY A 327 14.43 -5.78 -7.90
N GLY A 328 14.02 -4.97 -6.93
CA GLY A 328 12.62 -4.52 -6.81
C GLY A 328 12.41 -3.15 -7.44
N ASP A 329 11.18 -2.66 -7.44
CA ASP A 329 10.79 -1.39 -8.09
C ASP A 329 11.70 -0.23 -7.69
N SER A 330 12.06 -0.13 -6.41
CA SER A 330 12.91 0.97 -5.93
C SER A 330 14.34 0.91 -6.48
N ALA A 331 14.86 -0.29 -6.74
CA ALA A 331 16.17 -0.45 -7.38
C ALA A 331 16.07 -0.14 -8.88
N LEU A 332 15.03 -0.63 -9.56
CA LEU A 332 14.81 -0.39 -10.99
C LEU A 332 14.57 1.10 -11.28
N GLU A 333 13.75 1.77 -10.48
CA GLU A 333 13.52 3.21 -10.58
C GLU A 333 14.80 4.02 -10.32
N ALA A 334 15.60 3.62 -9.31
CA ALA A 334 16.87 4.26 -9.03
C ALA A 334 17.85 4.09 -10.19
N ALA A 335 17.98 2.87 -10.71
CA ALA A 335 18.85 2.56 -11.85
C ALA A 335 18.41 3.32 -13.10
N ALA A 336 17.12 3.35 -13.41
CA ALA A 336 16.58 4.10 -14.54
C ALA A 336 16.81 5.62 -14.39
N GLY A 337 16.62 6.16 -13.19
CA GLY A 337 16.89 7.57 -12.90
C GLY A 337 18.37 7.93 -13.05
N LEU A 338 19.28 7.07 -12.59
CA LEU A 338 20.73 7.25 -12.71
C LEU A 338 21.22 7.09 -14.15
N ALA A 339 20.69 6.11 -14.90
CA ALA A 339 21.06 5.87 -16.29
C ALA A 339 20.64 7.02 -17.23
N GLY A 340 19.66 7.83 -16.82
CA GLY A 340 19.26 9.05 -17.52
C GLY A 340 20.19 10.25 -17.32
N VAL A 341 21.21 10.16 -16.46
CA VAL A 341 22.14 11.26 -16.17
C VAL A 341 23.41 11.11 -17.00
N ASP A 342 23.78 12.14 -17.77
CA ASP A 342 24.90 12.02 -18.73
C ASP A 342 26.21 11.60 -18.07
N GLY A 343 26.89 10.64 -18.69
CA GLY A 343 28.17 10.11 -18.22
C GLY A 343 28.09 9.22 -16.99
N THR A 344 26.89 8.94 -16.46
CA THR A 344 26.70 7.99 -15.37
C THR A 344 26.64 6.56 -15.91
N GLU A 345 27.42 5.66 -15.34
CA GLU A 345 27.41 4.22 -15.64
C GLU A 345 26.76 3.48 -14.48
N VAL A 346 25.72 2.70 -14.75
CA VAL A 346 24.91 1.98 -13.74
C VAL A 346 24.98 0.47 -13.96
#